data_AF-A0A260PT77-F1
#
_entry.id   AF-A0A260PT77-F1
#
_cell.length_a   1.000
_cell.length_b   1.000
_cell.length_c   1.000
_cell.angle_alpha   90.00
_cell.angle_beta   90.00
_cell.angle_gamma   90.00
#
_symmetry.space_group_name_H-M   'P 1'
#
loop_
_entity.id
_entity.type
_entity.pdbx_description
1 polymer ?
#
loop_
_entity_poly.entity_id
_entity_poly.type
_entity_poly.pdbx_seq_one_letter_code
_entity_poly.pdbx_strand_id
1 'polypeptide(L)'
;MAEPTSMKDDLHQYLRIARENMLWKLDGLTEYQKRRPMTPTGTNLLGLIKHLAIVEYGYFGLTFGREFPARFTELEKSAAARSNSDMWAAADESSEFIVDLYREAWLHADKTIESNDLDTVGRVLHWPAEKQEVTLHRVLVHVCIETNRHAGHADIVRELIDDSVGLRLGNENMTDGDAAWWAAYRDELETVAREAD
;
A
#
# COMPACT_ATOMS: atom_id res chain seq x y z
N MET A 1 14.80 15.98 23.38
CA MET A 1 14.31 16.35 22.04
C MET A 1 14.91 15.35 21.08
N ALA A 2 14.13 14.79 20.15
CA ALA A 2 14.72 13.95 19.11
C ALA A 2 15.69 14.79 18.27
N GLU A 3 16.84 14.23 17.92
CA GLU A 3 17.78 14.83 16.95
C GLU A 3 17.03 15.08 15.63
N PRO A 4 17.29 16.18 14.90
CA PRO A 4 16.71 16.39 13.59
C PRO A 4 17.14 15.27 12.64
N THR A 5 16.18 14.47 12.18
CA THR A 5 16.35 13.49 11.12
C THR A 5 16.47 14.19 9.77
N SER A 6 17.20 13.61 8.81
CA SER A 6 17.26 14.19 7.48
C SER A 6 15.91 14.02 6.77
N MET A 7 15.62 14.86 5.76
CA MET A 7 14.41 14.70 4.93
C MET A 7 14.28 13.30 4.33
N LYS A 8 15.42 12.66 4.00
CA LYS A 8 15.47 11.30 3.47
C LYS A 8 15.06 10.29 4.53
N ASP A 9 15.59 10.43 5.76
CA ASP A 9 15.27 9.55 6.88
C ASP A 9 13.79 9.65 7.25
N ASP A 10 13.22 10.86 7.25
CA ASP A 10 11.79 11.06 7.51
C ASP A 10 10.92 10.35 6.48
N LEU A 11 11.14 10.61 5.18
CA LEU A 11 10.38 9.98 4.10
C LEU A 11 10.50 8.45 4.14
N HIS A 12 11.70 7.95 4.38
CA HIS A 12 11.96 6.51 4.46
C HIS A 12 11.27 5.89 5.69
N GLN A 13 11.30 6.57 6.84
CA GLN A 13 10.62 6.13 8.05
C GLN A 13 9.10 6.10 7.89
N TYR A 14 8.50 7.12 7.27
CA TYR A 14 7.06 7.13 6.98
C TYR A 14 6.66 6.01 6.02
N LEU A 15 7.49 5.73 5.01
CA LEU A 15 7.25 4.60 4.11
C LEU A 15 7.34 3.26 4.85
N ARG A 16 8.33 3.06 5.72
CA ARG A 16 8.45 1.86 6.57
C ARG A 16 7.21 1.65 7.45
N ILE A 17 6.71 2.71 8.10
CA ILE A 17 5.49 2.64 8.91
C ILE A 17 4.29 2.26 8.04
N ALA A 18 4.12 2.88 6.87
CA ALA A 18 3.00 2.60 5.99
C ALA A 18 2.97 1.14 5.49
N ARG A 19 4.14 0.56 5.18
CA ARG A 19 4.29 -0.85 4.81
C ARG A 19 3.83 -1.81 5.91
N GLU A 20 4.27 -1.55 7.14
CA GLU A 20 3.87 -2.35 8.30
C GLU A 20 2.36 -2.23 8.55
N ASN A 21 1.81 -1.02 8.46
CA ASN A 21 0.37 -0.78 8.60
C ASN A 21 -0.43 -1.58 7.56
N MET A 22 0.03 -1.63 6.30
CA MET A 22 -0.59 -2.42 5.25
C MET A 22 -0.60 -3.92 5.57
N LEU A 23 0.52 -4.48 6.03
CA LEU A 23 0.60 -5.90 6.38
C LEU A 23 -0.31 -6.26 7.56
N TRP A 24 -0.35 -5.40 8.58
CA TRP A 24 -1.23 -5.59 9.74
C TRP A 24 -2.72 -5.73 9.34
N LYS A 25 -3.15 -5.11 8.23
CA LYS A 25 -4.53 -5.28 7.72
C LYS A 25 -4.90 -6.70 7.32
N LEU A 26 -3.93 -7.61 7.18
CA LEU A 26 -4.20 -9.02 6.89
C LEU A 26 -4.35 -9.89 8.14
N ASP A 27 -3.98 -9.40 9.33
CA ASP A 27 -3.88 -10.21 10.54
C ASP A 27 -5.25 -10.73 10.98
N GLY A 28 -5.31 -12.03 11.31
CA GLY A 28 -6.53 -12.71 11.76
C GLY A 28 -7.54 -13.04 10.66
N LEU A 29 -7.34 -12.59 9.42
CA LEU A 29 -8.26 -12.85 8.32
C LEU A 29 -8.05 -14.23 7.67
N THR A 30 -9.14 -14.84 7.24
CA THR A 30 -9.12 -16.04 6.38
C THR A 30 -8.64 -15.72 4.96
N GLU A 31 -8.18 -16.72 4.20
CA GLU A 31 -7.78 -16.53 2.80
C GLU A 31 -8.90 -15.96 1.92
N TYR A 32 -10.15 -16.32 2.22
CA TYR A 32 -11.33 -15.76 1.55
C TYR A 32 -11.50 -14.27 1.88
N GLN A 33 -11.47 -13.89 3.15
CA GLN A 33 -11.61 -12.49 3.57
C GLN A 33 -10.52 -11.59 2.97
N LYS A 34 -9.29 -12.09 2.86
CA LYS A 34 -8.18 -11.34 2.24
C LYS A 34 -8.41 -11.04 0.75
N ARG A 35 -9.10 -11.92 0.01
CA ARG A 35 -9.28 -11.84 -1.46
C ARG A 35 -10.65 -11.38 -1.92
N ARG A 36 -11.67 -11.45 -1.06
CA ARG A 36 -13.03 -11.11 -1.48
C ARG A 36 -13.10 -9.63 -1.88
N PRO A 37 -13.77 -9.30 -2.99
CA PRO A 37 -13.99 -7.91 -3.38
C PRO A 37 -14.95 -7.24 -2.41
N MET A 38 -14.61 -6.03 -1.98
CA MET A 38 -15.44 -5.20 -1.06
C MET A 38 -15.99 -3.94 -1.75
N THR A 39 -15.63 -3.70 -3.01
CA THR A 39 -16.13 -2.58 -3.81
C THR A 39 -16.60 -3.08 -5.19
N PRO A 40 -17.45 -2.32 -5.91
CA PRO A 40 -17.85 -2.66 -7.28
C PRO A 40 -16.68 -2.77 -8.27
N THR A 41 -15.55 -2.12 -7.97
CA THR A 41 -14.32 -2.18 -8.78
C THR A 41 -13.39 -3.34 -8.38
N GLY A 42 -13.79 -4.16 -7.40
CA GLY A 42 -13.05 -5.37 -7.02
C GLY A 42 -11.92 -5.15 -6.01
N THR A 43 -11.87 -4.01 -5.32
CA THR A 43 -10.85 -3.75 -4.30
C THR A 43 -10.92 -4.78 -3.18
N ASN A 44 -9.78 -5.38 -2.85
CA ASN A 44 -9.60 -6.39 -1.81
C ASN A 44 -8.21 -6.25 -1.18
N LEU A 45 -8.05 -6.71 0.07
CA LEU A 45 -6.83 -6.45 0.85
C LEU A 45 -5.58 -7.08 0.24
N LEU A 46 -5.66 -8.34 -0.20
CA LEU A 46 -4.48 -9.03 -0.72
C LEU A 46 -4.05 -8.50 -2.10
N GLY A 47 -5.01 -8.09 -2.92
CA GLY A 47 -4.76 -7.36 -4.16
C GLY A 47 -4.02 -6.05 -3.91
N LEU A 48 -4.39 -5.29 -2.87
CA LEU A 48 -3.67 -4.06 -2.50
C LEU A 48 -2.21 -4.34 -2.12
N ILE A 49 -1.94 -5.41 -1.36
CA ILE A 49 -0.57 -5.81 -1.01
C ILE A 49 0.24 -6.20 -2.26
N LYS A 50 -0.35 -7.00 -3.15
CA LYS A 50 0.30 -7.40 -4.41
C LYS A 50 0.62 -6.20 -5.29
N HIS A 51 -0.33 -5.27 -5.41
CA HIS A 51 -0.14 -4.03 -6.15
C HIS A 51 1.02 -3.20 -5.58
N LEU A 52 1.06 -2.99 -4.26
CA LEU A 52 2.14 -2.23 -3.64
C LEU A 52 3.51 -2.90 -3.78
N ALA A 53 3.57 -4.23 -3.81
CA ALA A 53 4.82 -4.94 -4.12
C ALA A 53 5.35 -4.61 -5.51
N ILE A 54 4.47 -4.52 -6.51
CA ILE A 54 4.82 -4.16 -7.89
C ILE A 54 5.20 -2.68 -7.99
N VAL A 55 4.48 -1.79 -7.30
CA VAL A 55 4.77 -0.35 -7.23
C VAL A 55 6.17 -0.11 -6.66
N GLU A 56 6.46 -0.64 -5.47
CA GLU A 56 7.76 -0.50 -4.80
C GLU A 56 8.90 -1.00 -5.69
N TYR A 57 8.67 -2.16 -6.31
CA TYR A 57 9.62 -2.77 -7.22
C TYR A 57 9.92 -1.89 -8.44
N GLY A 58 8.89 -1.42 -9.16
CA GLY A 58 9.07 -0.62 -10.37
C GLY A 58 9.67 0.77 -10.09
N TYR A 59 9.22 1.41 -9.00
CA TYR A 59 9.65 2.77 -8.68
C TYR A 59 11.03 2.83 -8.04
N PHE A 60 11.42 1.89 -7.18
CA PHE A 60 12.75 1.91 -6.58
C PHE A 60 13.75 0.98 -7.26
N GLY A 61 13.31 -0.02 -8.03
CA GLY A 61 14.19 -0.92 -8.77
C GLY A 61 14.49 -0.40 -10.16
N LEU A 62 13.54 -0.65 -11.07
CA LEU A 62 13.63 -0.33 -12.50
C LEU A 62 14.05 1.12 -12.78
N THR A 63 13.40 2.06 -12.10
CA THR A 63 13.62 3.50 -12.30
C THR A 63 15.07 3.91 -12.07
N PHE A 64 15.79 3.21 -11.19
CA PHE A 64 17.18 3.50 -10.81
C PHE A 64 18.16 2.40 -11.28
N GLY A 65 17.76 1.58 -12.25
CA GLY A 65 18.64 0.59 -12.90
C GLY A 65 19.08 -0.56 -12.00
N ARG A 66 18.35 -0.86 -10.91
CA ARG A 66 18.65 -2.00 -10.05
C ARG A 66 18.07 -3.30 -10.65
N GLU A 67 18.88 -4.35 -10.71
CA GLU A 67 18.50 -5.63 -11.33
C GLU A 67 17.30 -6.29 -10.62
N PHE A 68 16.42 -6.89 -11.43
CA PHE A 68 15.25 -7.63 -10.97
C PHE A 68 15.63 -8.88 -10.16
N PRO A 69 14.99 -9.11 -9.00
CA PRO A 69 14.86 -10.48 -8.51
C PRO A 69 14.02 -11.29 -9.51
N ALA A 70 14.46 -12.50 -9.85
CA ALA A 70 13.84 -13.34 -10.89
C ALA A 70 12.33 -13.55 -10.71
N ARG A 71 11.82 -13.54 -9.47
CA ARG A 71 10.39 -13.70 -9.17
C ARG A 71 9.53 -12.54 -9.69
N PHE A 72 10.06 -11.31 -9.71
CA PHE A 72 9.32 -10.15 -10.23
C PHE A 72 9.24 -10.15 -11.75
N THR A 73 10.23 -10.72 -12.44
CA THR A 73 10.17 -10.91 -13.90
C THR A 73 9.06 -11.87 -14.30
N GLU A 74 8.84 -12.95 -13.54
CA GLU A 74 7.70 -13.85 -13.77
C GLU A 74 6.37 -13.18 -13.43
N LEU A 75 6.35 -12.33 -12.41
CA LEU A 75 5.17 -11.52 -12.08
C LEU A 75 4.82 -10.53 -13.20
N GLU A 76 5.78 -9.80 -13.76
CA GLU A 76 5.55 -8.91 -14.91
C GLU A 76 5.04 -9.66 -16.15
N LYS A 77 5.61 -10.84 -16.45
CA LYS A 77 5.14 -11.69 -17.55
C LYS A 77 3.70 -12.16 -17.33
N SER A 78 3.36 -12.56 -16.09
CA SER A 78 1.99 -12.92 -15.72
C SER A 78 1.06 -11.71 -15.76
N ALA A 79 1.58 -10.52 -15.42
CA ALA A 79 0.84 -9.27 -15.40
C ALA A 79 0.45 -8.80 -16.81
N ALA A 80 1.28 -9.06 -17.81
CA ALA A 80 0.98 -8.81 -19.21
C ALA A 80 -0.17 -9.70 -19.76
N ALA A 81 -0.51 -10.80 -19.08
CA ALA A 81 -1.58 -11.71 -19.52
C ALA A 81 -2.99 -11.24 -19.15
N ARG A 82 -3.13 -10.24 -18.26
CA ARG A 82 -4.44 -9.79 -17.76
C ARG A 82 -4.45 -8.31 -17.38
N SER A 83 -5.52 -7.60 -17.74
CA SER A 83 -5.80 -6.27 -17.20
C SER A 83 -6.02 -6.32 -15.68
N ASN A 84 -5.44 -5.37 -14.94
CA ASN A 84 -5.53 -5.26 -13.47
C ASN A 84 -4.94 -6.47 -12.73
N SER A 85 -3.86 -7.03 -13.28
CA SER A 85 -3.17 -8.23 -12.78
C SER A 85 -2.39 -7.99 -11.48
N ASP A 86 -1.96 -6.77 -11.24
CA ASP A 86 -1.32 -6.32 -10.00
C ASP A 86 -2.29 -6.32 -8.81
N MET A 87 -3.59 -6.13 -9.06
CA MET A 87 -4.66 -6.29 -8.08
C MET A 87 -5.23 -7.72 -7.99
N TRP A 88 -4.72 -8.65 -8.81
CA TRP A 88 -5.22 -10.02 -8.91
C TRP A 88 -4.36 -10.99 -8.09
N ALA A 89 -4.74 -11.22 -6.83
CA ALA A 89 -4.20 -12.30 -6.01
C ALA A 89 -4.88 -13.64 -6.38
N ALA A 90 -4.18 -14.49 -7.13
CA ALA A 90 -4.75 -15.72 -7.67
C ALA A 90 -5.04 -16.75 -6.57
N ALA A 91 -5.88 -17.74 -6.89
CA ALA A 91 -6.30 -18.77 -5.94
C ALA A 91 -5.16 -19.74 -5.57
N ASP A 92 -4.21 -19.93 -6.48
CA ASP A 92 -3.01 -20.74 -6.32
C ASP A 92 -1.81 -19.97 -5.74
N GLU A 93 -1.92 -18.65 -5.58
CA GLU A 93 -0.98 -17.83 -4.83
C GLU A 93 -1.42 -17.79 -3.35
N SER A 94 -0.60 -18.30 -2.44
CA SER A 94 -0.89 -18.17 -0.99
C SER A 94 -0.75 -16.72 -0.54
N SER A 95 -1.47 -16.32 0.53
CA SER A 95 -1.28 -14.97 1.08
C SER A 95 0.12 -14.76 1.63
N GLU A 96 0.74 -15.80 2.20
CA GLU A 96 2.13 -15.80 2.63
C GLU A 96 3.09 -15.49 1.48
N PHE A 97 2.90 -16.12 0.31
CA PHE A 97 3.71 -15.83 -0.88
C PHE A 97 3.61 -14.36 -1.30
N ILE A 98 2.40 -13.77 -1.28
CA ILE A 98 2.21 -12.36 -1.65
C ILE A 98 2.79 -11.42 -0.59
N VAL A 99 2.67 -11.76 0.70
CA VAL A 99 3.29 -11.00 1.79
C VAL A 99 4.82 -11.04 1.65
N ASP A 100 5.40 -12.20 1.39
CA ASP A 100 6.84 -12.34 1.19
C ASP A 100 7.30 -11.56 -0.03
N LEU A 101 6.53 -11.56 -1.13
CA LEU A 101 6.81 -10.71 -2.29
C LEU A 101 6.84 -9.22 -1.90
N TYR A 102 5.89 -8.75 -1.10
CA TYR A 102 5.87 -7.35 -0.64
C TYR A 102 7.08 -7.03 0.25
N ARG A 103 7.50 -7.98 1.11
CA ARG A 103 8.71 -7.84 1.91
C ARG A 103 9.98 -7.84 1.06
N GLU A 104 10.07 -8.71 0.06
CA GLU A 104 11.19 -8.69 -0.87
C GLU A 104 11.27 -7.34 -1.62
N ALA A 105 10.12 -6.79 -2.04
CA ALA A 105 10.04 -5.47 -2.67
C ALA A 105 10.51 -4.34 -1.73
N TRP A 106 10.08 -4.34 -0.45
CA TRP A 106 10.55 -3.33 0.50
C TRP A 106 12.06 -3.39 0.71
N LEU A 107 12.69 -4.58 0.69
CA LEU A 107 14.12 -4.73 0.97
C LEU A 107 14.93 -4.28 -0.25
N HIS A 108 14.39 -4.54 -1.43
CA HIS A 108 14.92 -4.05 -2.68
C HIS A 108 14.86 -2.52 -2.74
N ALA A 109 13.71 -1.95 -2.38
CA ALA A 109 13.51 -0.51 -2.31
C ALA A 109 14.46 0.16 -1.30
N ASP A 110 14.58 -0.39 -0.09
CA ASP A 110 15.47 0.11 0.96
C ASP A 110 16.92 0.21 0.48
N LYS A 111 17.42 -0.81 -0.24
CA LYS A 111 18.75 -0.76 -0.83
C LYS A 111 18.92 0.38 -1.83
N THR A 112 17.93 0.66 -2.67
CA THR A 112 17.99 1.82 -3.59
C THR A 112 17.96 3.13 -2.82
N ILE A 113 17.06 3.26 -1.85
CA ILE A 113 16.94 4.46 -1.04
C ILE A 113 18.26 4.73 -0.33
N GLU A 114 18.82 3.75 0.38
CA GLU A 114 20.04 3.89 1.16
C GLU A 114 21.27 4.21 0.30
N SER A 115 21.38 3.63 -0.91
CA SER A 115 22.57 3.78 -1.76
C SER A 115 22.61 5.05 -2.62
N ASN A 116 21.57 5.89 -2.62
CA ASN A 116 21.46 7.03 -3.53
C ASN A 116 21.08 8.32 -2.79
N ASP A 117 21.56 9.46 -3.29
CA ASP A 117 21.16 10.77 -2.79
C ASP A 117 19.77 11.17 -3.32
N LEU A 118 19.09 12.09 -2.62
CA LEU A 118 17.72 12.51 -2.95
C LEU A 118 17.58 13.13 -4.36
N ASP A 119 18.65 13.72 -4.89
CA ASP A 119 18.73 14.32 -6.22
C ASP A 119 19.15 13.33 -7.32
N THR A 120 19.44 12.07 -6.97
CA THR A 120 19.74 11.01 -7.95
C THR A 120 18.62 10.90 -8.96
N VAL A 121 18.97 10.99 -10.24
CA VAL A 121 18.03 10.96 -11.35
C VAL A 121 17.80 9.52 -11.82
N GLY A 122 16.52 9.15 -11.94
CA GLY A 122 16.05 7.90 -12.52
C GLY A 122 15.02 8.13 -13.63
N ARG A 123 14.57 7.05 -14.26
CA ARG A 123 13.63 7.09 -15.38
C ARG A 123 12.48 6.11 -15.22
N VAL A 124 11.27 6.63 -15.02
CA VAL A 124 10.03 5.85 -14.93
C VAL A 124 9.48 5.57 -16.33
N LEU A 125 9.78 4.40 -16.88
CA LEU A 125 9.55 4.10 -18.30
C LEU A 125 8.08 4.03 -18.72
N HIS A 126 7.15 3.78 -17.80
CA HIS A 126 5.72 3.74 -18.09
C HIS A 126 5.04 5.12 -18.03
N TRP A 127 5.77 6.19 -17.68
CA TRP A 127 5.26 7.55 -17.70
C TRP A 127 5.45 8.21 -19.08
N PRO A 128 4.69 9.28 -19.41
CA PRO A 128 4.93 10.06 -20.61
C PRO A 128 6.38 10.52 -20.73
N ALA A 129 6.92 10.55 -21.96
CA ALA A 129 8.34 10.77 -22.20
C ALA A 129 8.88 12.10 -21.64
N GLU A 130 8.02 13.11 -21.52
CA GLU A 130 8.30 14.42 -20.97
C GLU A 130 8.22 14.48 -19.43
N LYS A 131 7.77 13.40 -18.77
CA LYS A 131 7.63 13.27 -17.31
C LYS A 131 8.43 12.12 -16.71
N GLN A 132 8.99 11.23 -17.54
CA GLN A 132 9.68 10.02 -17.09
C GLN A 132 10.94 10.28 -16.25
N GLU A 133 11.61 11.42 -16.41
CA GLU A 133 12.79 11.76 -15.62
C GLU A 133 12.38 12.29 -14.24
N VAL A 134 12.84 11.60 -13.19
CA VAL A 134 12.45 11.86 -11.80
C VAL A 134 13.66 11.78 -10.88
N THR A 135 13.61 12.49 -9.76
CA THR A 135 14.61 12.32 -8.69
C THR A 135 14.15 11.25 -7.69
N LEU A 136 15.08 10.65 -6.93
CA LEU A 136 14.75 9.76 -5.81
C LEU A 136 13.79 10.42 -4.83
N HIS A 137 13.97 11.71 -4.54
CA HIS A 137 13.04 12.48 -3.71
C HIS A 137 11.60 12.43 -4.26
N ARG A 138 11.43 12.68 -5.56
CA ARG A 138 10.10 12.63 -6.19
C ARG A 138 9.48 11.24 -6.11
N VAL A 139 10.29 10.20 -6.29
CA VAL A 139 9.83 8.81 -6.17
C VAL A 139 9.45 8.45 -4.73
N LEU A 140 10.26 8.80 -3.74
CA LEU A 140 9.96 8.60 -2.31
C LEU A 140 8.63 9.25 -1.92
N VAL A 141 8.42 10.51 -2.31
CA VAL A 141 7.16 11.22 -2.06
C VAL A 141 6.00 10.50 -2.75
N HIS A 142 6.17 10.12 -4.02
CA HIS A 142 5.14 9.43 -4.80
C HIS A 142 4.71 8.10 -4.15
N VAL A 143 5.67 7.22 -3.83
CA VAL A 143 5.36 5.90 -3.26
C VAL A 143 4.85 5.99 -1.82
N CYS A 144 5.31 6.98 -1.03
CA CYS A 144 4.75 7.25 0.28
C CYS A 144 3.26 7.65 0.21
N ILE A 145 2.91 8.51 -0.75
CA ILE A 145 1.51 8.91 -1.00
C ILE A 145 0.70 7.70 -1.50
N GLU A 146 1.24 6.92 -2.43
CA GLU A 146 0.59 5.73 -2.99
C GLU A 146 0.25 4.73 -1.87
N THR A 147 1.25 4.39 -1.04
CA THR A 147 1.11 3.42 0.05
C THR A 147 0.10 3.89 1.09
N ASN A 148 0.16 5.16 1.52
CA ASN A 148 -0.78 5.69 2.52
C ASN A 148 -2.20 5.85 1.95
N ARG A 149 -2.35 6.16 0.66
CA ARG A 149 -3.66 6.16 0.00
C ARG A 149 -4.28 4.76 0.03
N HIS A 150 -3.50 3.73 -0.27
CA HIS A 150 -3.96 2.35 -0.18
C HIS A 150 -4.15 1.86 1.26
N ALA A 151 -3.42 2.38 2.23
CA ALA A 151 -3.68 2.13 3.65
C ALA A 151 -5.07 2.64 4.05
N GLY A 152 -5.45 3.85 3.64
CA GLY A 152 -6.81 4.36 3.87
C GLY A 152 -7.89 3.52 3.17
N HIS A 153 -7.62 3.00 1.96
CA HIS A 153 -8.53 2.03 1.32
C HIS A 153 -8.63 0.74 2.14
N ALA A 154 -7.50 0.22 2.64
CA ALA A 154 -7.44 -0.99 3.42
C ALA A 154 -8.14 -0.85 4.78
N ASP A 155 -8.12 0.35 5.39
CA ASP A 155 -8.86 0.66 6.61
C ASP A 155 -10.36 0.41 6.43
N ILE A 156 -10.96 1.03 5.41
CA ILE A 156 -12.39 0.89 5.13
C ILE A 156 -12.73 -0.54 4.70
N VAL A 157 -11.90 -1.16 3.88
CA VAL A 157 -12.10 -2.55 3.46
C VAL A 157 -12.05 -3.49 4.67
N ARG A 158 -11.15 -3.24 5.63
CA ARG A 158 -11.02 -4.05 6.84
C ARG A 158 -12.25 -3.90 7.74
N GLU A 159 -12.68 -2.67 8.00
CA GLU A 159 -13.88 -2.37 8.76
C GLU A 159 -15.11 -3.09 8.16
N LEU A 160 -15.28 -3.07 6.84
CA LEU A 160 -16.37 -3.79 6.17
C LEU A 160 -16.28 -5.32 6.22
N ILE A 161 -15.12 -5.89 6.55
CA ILE A 161 -14.91 -7.34 6.62
C ILE A 161 -15.23 -7.90 8.00
N ASP A 162 -14.77 -7.23 9.06
CA ASP A 162 -14.84 -7.74 10.44
C ASP A 162 -14.99 -6.65 11.51
N ASP A 163 -15.41 -5.44 11.13
CA ASP A 163 -15.56 -4.26 11.99
C ASP A 163 -14.25 -3.79 12.66
N SER A 164 -13.09 -4.37 12.31
CA SER A 164 -11.80 -3.94 12.88
C SER A 164 -11.36 -2.62 12.27
N VAL A 165 -11.08 -1.64 13.12
CA VAL A 165 -10.59 -0.31 12.74
C VAL A 165 -9.14 -0.10 13.16
N GLY A 166 -8.51 0.93 12.58
CA GLY A 166 -7.37 1.57 13.21
C GLY A 166 -6.26 2.04 12.28
N LEU A 167 -5.47 3.03 12.70
CA LEU A 167 -4.36 3.57 11.90
C LEU A 167 -3.17 2.60 11.83
N ARG A 168 -2.78 2.01 12.96
CA ARG A 168 -1.65 1.08 13.09
C ARG A 168 -1.81 0.18 14.31
N LEU A 169 -0.99 -0.86 14.42
CA LEU A 169 -0.97 -1.72 15.60
C LEU A 169 -0.83 -0.89 16.90
N GLY A 170 -1.80 -1.04 17.80
CA GLY A 170 -1.85 -0.33 19.09
C GLY A 170 -2.27 1.15 19.01
N ASN A 171 -2.69 1.65 17.85
CA ASN A 171 -3.30 2.97 17.71
C ASN A 171 -4.42 2.95 16.68
N GLU A 172 -5.66 2.95 17.17
CA GLU A 172 -6.83 3.02 16.30
C GLU A 172 -7.00 4.42 15.68
N ASN A 173 -6.52 5.47 16.36
CA ASN A 173 -6.76 6.86 15.96
C ASN A 173 -8.26 7.18 15.79
N MET A 174 -9.10 6.56 16.60
CA MET A 174 -10.55 6.74 16.64
C MET A 174 -10.95 7.53 17.89
N THR A 175 -12.10 8.22 17.80
CA THR A 175 -12.74 8.83 18.97
C THR A 175 -13.19 7.76 19.95
N ASP A 176 -13.02 8.02 21.24
CA ASP A 176 -13.53 7.13 22.28
C ASP A 176 -15.06 6.98 22.17
N GLY A 177 -15.54 5.74 22.11
CA GLY A 177 -16.96 5.43 22.04
C GLY A 177 -17.19 3.93 22.08
N ASP A 178 -18.20 3.47 22.83
CA ASP A 178 -18.61 2.07 22.81
C ASP A 178 -19.49 1.77 21.58
N ALA A 179 -19.83 0.49 21.39
CA ALA A 179 -20.63 0.07 20.24
C ALA A 179 -22.02 0.73 20.18
N ALA A 180 -22.63 1.06 21.32
CA ALA A 180 -23.93 1.71 21.36
C ALA A 180 -23.84 3.17 20.93
N TRP A 181 -22.78 3.87 21.37
CA TRP A 181 -22.49 5.23 20.95
C TRP A 181 -22.24 5.30 19.44
N TRP A 182 -21.41 4.40 18.88
CA TRP A 182 -21.15 4.38 17.43
C TRP A 182 -22.41 4.10 16.60
N ALA A 183 -23.29 3.21 17.07
CA ALA A 183 -24.57 2.96 16.40
C ALA A 183 -25.46 4.20 16.39
N ALA A 184 -25.60 4.88 17.54
CA ALA A 184 -26.39 6.10 17.64
C ALA A 184 -25.81 7.23 16.77
N TYR A 185 -24.49 7.40 16.78
CA TYR A 185 -23.80 8.41 15.97
C TYR A 185 -24.00 8.16 14.47
N ARG A 186 -23.94 6.90 14.02
CA ARG A 186 -24.21 6.55 12.62
C ARG A 186 -25.65 6.87 12.22
N ASP A 187 -26.63 6.60 13.09
CA ASP A 187 -28.04 6.91 12.82
C ASP A 187 -28.29 8.43 12.74
N GLU A 188 -27.57 9.22 13.56
CA GLU A 188 -27.57 10.69 13.47
C GLU A 188 -26.99 11.17 12.13
N LEU A 189 -25.84 10.63 11.70
CA LEU A 189 -25.23 10.97 10.41
C LEU A 189 -26.15 10.64 9.22
N GLU A 190 -26.83 9.50 9.26
CA GLU A 190 -27.82 9.13 8.23
C GLU A 190 -29.00 10.10 8.18
N THR A 191 -29.46 10.56 9.34
CA THR A 191 -30.53 11.57 9.43
C THR A 191 -30.08 12.89 8.79
N VAL A 192 -28.90 13.38 9.15
CA VAL A 192 -28.31 14.59 8.57
C VAL A 192 -28.15 14.47 7.06
N ALA A 193 -27.71 13.32 6.56
CA ALA A 193 -27.54 13.08 5.13
C ALA A 193 -28.89 13.15 4.37
N ARG A 194 -29.97 12.63 4.95
CA ARG A 194 -31.33 12.67 4.37
C ARG A 194 -31.94 14.06 4.37
N GLU A 195 -31.64 14.88 5.38
CA GLU A 195 -32.14 16.26 5.45
C GLU A 195 -31.45 17.20 4.47
N ALA A 196 -30.26 16.84 4.00
CA ALA A 196 -29.48 17.62 3.03
C ALA A 196 -29.88 17.40 1.56
N ASP A 197 -30.70 16.38 1.28
CA ASP A 197 -31.23 16.02 -0.05
C ASP A 197 -32.62 16.66 -0.29
#